data_AF-A0A5J4WFS1-F1
#
_entry.id   AF-A0A5J4WFS1-F1
#
_cell.length_a   1.000
_cell.length_b   1.000
_cell.length_c   1.000
_cell.angle_alpha   90.00
_cell.angle_beta   90.00
_cell.angle_gamma   90.00
#
_symmetry.space_group_name_H-M   'P 1'
#
loop_
_entity.id
_entity.type
_entity.pdbx_description
1 polymer ?
#
loop_
_entity_poly.entity_id
_entity_poly.type
_entity_poly.pdbx_seq_one_letter_code
_entity_poly.pdbx_strand_id
1 'polypeptide(L)'
;MTKKLSEAVLPPYTLDEPNENAKIDEIPLLVNILLSENSDVQSLIAERLLAMALHDQDGGQSISQLFLNPLIIILKSKDEDHSQTACEALSKLIRKSQNIQKAVTKSGFAEMASFALIEEGAPQHVQTNILIVILDLITSGADIRTMGVLLPVLEKLVQEKDSQKQEITMKASIIQTILTSKGITGYSTSSEIQELKKKNEESKRHMEEQKRLNEEQKQQIIDLEHQFEEAKPKTGDVAFSINVPTGSYTKKDGEYTYTSTAAQFKVFPIKPVITEGIYKCEFKGTFNTGCDWIGVMKAGHVIPFGSHANQHPYAKDSMFFYNGYINYYF
;
A
#
# COMPACT_ATOMS: atom_id res chain seq x y z
N MET A 1 5.22 -30.94 33.55
CA MET A 1 6.06 -31.89 32.78
C MET A 1 6.56 -31.18 31.54
N THR A 2 7.77 -30.65 31.59
CA THR A 2 8.44 -29.96 30.49
C THR A 2 9.53 -30.89 29.97
N LYS A 3 9.32 -31.48 28.78
CA LYS A 3 10.33 -32.27 28.08
C LYS A 3 11.42 -31.30 27.60
N LYS A 4 12.58 -31.32 28.26
CA LYS A 4 13.82 -30.75 27.74
C LYS A 4 14.14 -31.45 26.41
N LEU A 5 14.27 -30.69 25.32
CA LEU A 5 15.02 -31.13 24.15
C LEU A 5 16.46 -31.32 24.61
N SER A 6 16.91 -32.57 24.66
CA SER A 6 18.31 -32.91 24.80
C SER A 6 19.03 -32.54 23.51
N GLU A 7 20.06 -31.70 23.62
CA GLU A 7 21.14 -31.57 22.64
C GLU A 7 21.67 -32.97 22.33
N ALA A 8 21.35 -33.48 21.14
CA ALA A 8 21.99 -34.66 20.60
C ALA A 8 23.33 -34.23 20.02
N VAL A 9 24.37 -34.25 20.86
CA VAL A 9 25.76 -34.22 20.42
C VAL A 9 26.01 -35.54 19.69
N LEU A 10 26.09 -35.53 18.36
CA LEU A 10 26.51 -36.70 17.61
C LEU A 10 28.02 -36.91 17.85
N PRO A 11 28.48 -38.13 18.19
CA PRO A 11 29.89 -38.40 18.41
C PRO A 11 30.69 -38.36 17.09
N PRO A 12 31.99 -37.97 17.12
CA PRO A 12 32.79 -37.67 15.93
C PRO A 12 33.21 -38.90 15.07
N TYR A 13 32.60 -40.07 15.26
CA TYR A 13 33.09 -41.34 14.69
C TYR A 13 32.11 -42.07 13.74
N THR A 14 31.24 -41.36 13.02
CA THR A 14 30.32 -42.00 12.04
C THR A 14 30.43 -41.45 10.61
N LEU A 15 31.54 -40.80 10.29
CA LEU A 15 31.72 -40.09 9.01
C LEU A 15 32.55 -40.85 7.96
N ASP A 16 33.13 -42.01 8.31
CA ASP A 16 34.03 -42.78 7.43
C ASP A 16 33.37 -43.88 6.60
N GLU A 17 32.05 -44.13 6.75
CA GLU A 17 31.36 -45.13 5.93
C GLU A 17 30.38 -44.47 4.95
N PRO A 18 30.44 -44.82 3.65
CA PRO A 18 29.42 -44.44 2.68
C PRO A 18 28.18 -45.28 2.98
N ASN A 19 27.41 -44.87 3.99
CA ASN A 19 26.19 -45.58 4.33
C ASN A 19 25.17 -45.37 3.19
N GLU A 20 25.01 -46.40 2.37
CA GLU A 20 24.12 -46.48 1.20
C GLU A 20 22.63 -46.24 1.52
N ASN A 21 22.26 -46.05 2.79
CA ASN A 21 20.90 -45.78 3.24
C ASN A 21 20.79 -44.48 4.07
N ALA A 22 21.24 -43.35 3.51
CA ALA A 22 21.04 -42.05 4.14
C ALA A 22 19.54 -41.73 4.24
N LYS A 23 19.01 -41.69 5.47
CA LYS A 23 17.59 -41.39 5.72
C LYS A 23 17.34 -39.90 5.51
N ILE A 24 16.28 -39.57 4.76
CA ILE A 24 15.81 -38.19 4.50
C ILE A 24 15.67 -37.38 5.82
N ASP A 25 15.33 -38.06 6.92
CA ASP A 25 15.19 -37.47 8.26
C ASP A 25 16.49 -36.84 8.83
N GLU A 26 17.67 -37.18 8.28
CA GLU A 26 18.95 -36.62 8.69
C GLU A 26 19.27 -35.28 8.01
N ILE A 27 18.58 -34.92 6.92
CA ILE A 27 18.86 -33.69 6.14
C ILE A 27 18.80 -32.42 6.99
N PRO A 28 17.78 -32.18 7.84
CA PRO A 28 17.73 -30.96 8.64
C PRO A 28 18.91 -30.83 9.61
N LEU A 29 19.39 -31.96 10.14
CA LEU A 29 20.56 -31.97 11.03
C LEU A 29 21.83 -31.67 10.25
N LEU A 30 22.00 -32.30 9.08
CA LEU A 30 23.14 -32.04 8.20
C LEU A 30 23.17 -30.57 7.74
N VAL A 31 22.01 -29.99 7.40
CA VAL A 31 21.91 -28.57 7.02
C VAL A 31 22.28 -27.63 8.18
N ASN A 32 21.85 -27.95 9.41
CA ASN A 32 22.26 -27.17 10.59
C ASN A 32 23.77 -27.24 10.83
N ILE A 33 24.38 -28.40 10.62
CA ILE A 33 25.83 -28.58 10.75
C ILE A 33 26.56 -27.84 9.62
N LEU A 34 26.02 -27.85 8.39
CA LEU A 34 26.56 -27.10 7.25
C LEU A 34 26.60 -25.58 7.50
N LEU A 35 25.68 -25.06 8.32
CA LEU A 35 25.65 -23.65 8.72
C LEU A 35 26.53 -23.33 9.94
N SER A 36 27.28 -24.30 10.49
CA SER A 36 28.21 -24.08 11.60
C SER A 36 29.54 -23.45 11.15
N GLU A 37 30.34 -22.89 12.05
CA GLU A 37 31.58 -22.15 11.70
C GLU A 37 32.81 -23.03 11.39
N ASN A 38 32.67 -24.36 11.29
CA ASN A 38 33.80 -25.27 11.09
C ASN A 38 33.92 -25.72 9.62
N SER A 39 34.96 -25.23 8.91
CA SER A 39 35.20 -25.47 7.49
C SER A 39 35.41 -26.94 7.12
N ASP A 40 36.19 -27.69 7.92
CA ASP A 40 36.44 -29.11 7.69
C ASP A 40 35.13 -29.93 7.78
N VAL A 41 34.29 -29.58 8.76
CA VAL A 41 32.99 -30.22 8.95
C VAL A 41 32.02 -29.83 7.82
N GLN A 42 32.03 -28.57 7.37
CA GLN A 42 31.20 -28.14 6.23
C GLN A 42 31.53 -28.89 4.95
N SER A 43 32.81 -29.06 4.62
CA SER A 43 33.25 -29.76 3.41
C SER A 43 32.78 -31.22 3.39
N LEU A 44 32.94 -31.91 4.51
CA LEU A 44 32.50 -33.28 4.69
C LEU A 44 30.97 -33.43 4.60
N ILE A 45 30.23 -32.49 5.20
CA ILE A 45 28.76 -32.48 5.15
C ILE A 45 28.26 -32.11 3.75
N ALA A 46 28.94 -31.22 3.03
CA ALA A 46 28.65 -30.88 1.64
C ALA A 46 28.85 -32.10 0.72
N GLU A 47 29.93 -32.87 0.89
CA GLU A 47 30.16 -34.13 0.16
C GLU A 47 29.09 -35.18 0.47
N ARG A 48 28.63 -35.28 1.73
CA ARG A 48 27.56 -36.19 2.12
C ARG A 48 26.21 -35.80 1.51
N LEU A 49 25.85 -34.51 1.56
CA LEU A 49 24.63 -33.99 0.93
C LEU A 49 24.68 -34.14 -0.59
N LEU A 50 25.86 -33.99 -1.19
CA LEU A 50 26.10 -34.25 -2.61
C LEU A 50 25.84 -35.71 -2.95
N ALA A 51 26.39 -36.67 -2.19
CA ALA A 51 26.14 -38.08 -2.44
C ALA A 51 24.63 -38.38 -2.41
N MET A 52 23.93 -37.87 -1.40
CA MET A 52 22.48 -38.00 -1.28
C MET A 52 21.73 -37.40 -2.47
N ALA A 53 22.10 -36.19 -2.90
CA ALA A 53 21.48 -35.49 -4.02
C ALA A 53 21.68 -36.20 -5.37
N LEU A 54 22.76 -36.96 -5.53
CA LEU A 54 23.07 -37.68 -6.77
C LEU A 54 22.40 -39.06 -6.83
N HIS A 55 22.16 -39.69 -5.68
CA HIS A 55 21.46 -40.97 -5.57
C HIS A 55 19.93 -40.82 -5.68
N ASP A 56 19.39 -39.63 -5.43
CA ASP A 56 17.97 -39.34 -5.54
C ASP A 56 17.54 -39.08 -7.00
N GLN A 57 17.46 -40.15 -7.80
CA GLN A 57 16.98 -40.10 -9.19
C GLN A 57 15.45 -39.94 -9.29
N ASP A 58 14.71 -40.34 -8.25
CA ASP A 58 13.24 -40.42 -8.25
C ASP A 58 12.54 -39.55 -7.17
N GLY A 59 13.27 -39.02 -6.18
CA GLY A 59 12.71 -38.12 -5.17
C GLY A 59 12.52 -36.71 -5.71
N GLY A 60 11.30 -36.22 -5.58
CA GLY A 60 10.89 -34.92 -6.08
C GLY A 60 11.74 -33.75 -5.55
N GLN A 61 11.60 -32.61 -6.22
CA GLN A 61 12.23 -31.30 -6.01
C GLN A 61 12.55 -30.87 -4.54
N SER A 62 11.94 -31.49 -3.53
CA SER A 62 12.02 -31.16 -2.12
C SER A 62 13.39 -31.35 -1.46
N ILE A 63 14.15 -32.42 -1.76
CA ILE A 63 15.42 -32.67 -1.04
C ILE A 63 16.50 -31.66 -1.44
N SER A 64 16.61 -31.37 -2.74
CA SER A 64 17.54 -30.38 -3.27
C SER A 64 17.36 -28.98 -2.68
N GLN A 65 16.12 -28.55 -2.47
CA GLN A 65 15.83 -27.22 -1.92
C GLN A 65 16.33 -27.04 -0.48
N LEU A 66 16.41 -28.12 0.31
CA LEU A 66 16.79 -28.06 1.72
C LEU A 66 18.27 -27.68 1.92
N PHE A 67 19.16 -28.01 0.99
CA PHE A 67 20.58 -27.71 1.11
C PHE A 67 21.11 -26.69 0.08
N LEU A 68 20.41 -26.46 -1.04
CA LEU A 68 20.85 -25.47 -2.03
C LEU A 68 20.84 -24.05 -1.47
N ASN A 69 19.82 -23.65 -0.72
CA ASN A 69 19.77 -22.32 -0.12
C ASN A 69 20.90 -22.09 0.91
N PRO A 70 21.17 -23.00 1.85
CA PRO A 70 22.36 -22.95 2.69
C PRO A 70 23.67 -22.79 1.91
N LEU A 71 23.88 -23.59 0.86
CA LEU A 71 25.08 -23.47 0.03
C LEU A 71 25.18 -22.10 -0.67
N ILE A 72 24.05 -21.57 -1.17
CA ILE A 72 24.00 -20.22 -1.76
C ILE A 72 24.33 -19.13 -0.73
N ILE A 73 23.92 -19.31 0.54
CA ILE A 73 24.26 -18.39 1.62
C ILE A 73 25.76 -18.47 1.94
N ILE A 74 26.30 -19.68 2.09
CA ILE A 74 27.73 -19.92 2.40
C ILE A 74 28.63 -19.43 1.26
N LEU A 75 28.18 -19.51 0.01
CA LEU A 75 28.88 -18.95 -1.14
C LEU A 75 29.22 -17.46 -0.96
N LYS A 76 28.38 -16.71 -0.22
CA LYS A 76 28.58 -15.29 0.10
C LYS A 76 29.45 -15.05 1.35
N SER A 77 30.00 -16.09 1.95
CA SER A 77 30.81 -15.97 3.16
C SER A 77 32.04 -15.11 2.92
N LYS A 78 32.37 -14.26 3.89
CA LYS A 78 33.64 -13.51 3.89
C LYS A 78 34.85 -14.40 4.17
N ASP A 79 34.61 -15.58 4.73
CA ASP A 79 35.60 -16.64 4.86
C ASP A 79 35.82 -17.31 3.50
N GLU A 80 37.07 -17.37 3.06
CA GLU A 80 37.45 -17.85 1.73
C GLU A 80 37.20 -19.35 1.59
N ASP A 81 37.56 -20.15 2.59
CA ASP A 81 37.40 -21.60 2.57
C ASP A 81 35.92 -22.00 2.55
N HIS A 82 35.08 -21.31 3.32
CA HIS A 82 33.63 -21.50 3.30
C HIS A 82 33.03 -21.19 1.92
N SER A 83 33.34 -20.02 1.37
CA SER A 83 32.85 -19.62 0.05
C SER A 83 33.31 -20.60 -1.04
N GLN A 84 34.57 -21.03 -0.97
CA GLN A 84 35.17 -21.98 -1.90
C GLN A 84 34.53 -23.36 -1.81
N THR A 85 34.33 -23.89 -0.61
CA THR A 85 33.66 -25.17 -0.37
C THR A 85 32.24 -25.17 -0.96
N ALA A 86 31.49 -24.10 -0.71
CA ALA A 86 30.15 -23.94 -1.28
C ALA A 86 30.17 -23.83 -2.82
N CYS A 87 31.14 -23.11 -3.37
CA CYS A 87 31.35 -22.99 -4.82
C CYS A 87 31.59 -24.37 -5.45
N GLU A 88 32.51 -25.17 -4.90
CA GLU A 88 32.84 -26.50 -5.40
C GLU A 88 31.66 -27.46 -5.32
N ALA A 89 30.96 -27.48 -4.18
CA ALA A 89 29.77 -28.30 -3.98
C ALA A 89 28.66 -27.95 -4.98
N LEU A 90 28.33 -26.66 -5.13
CA LEU A 90 27.33 -26.20 -6.09
C LEU A 90 27.74 -26.54 -7.53
N SER A 91 28.98 -26.28 -7.91
CA SER A 91 29.53 -26.58 -9.24
C SER A 91 29.41 -28.06 -9.59
N LYS A 92 29.77 -28.93 -8.64
CA LYS A 92 29.68 -30.40 -8.79
C LYS A 92 28.23 -30.87 -8.92
N LEU A 93 27.30 -30.29 -8.16
CA LEU A 93 25.86 -30.59 -8.24
C LEU A 93 25.26 -30.14 -9.58
N ILE A 94 25.54 -28.90 -10.00
CA ILE A 94 25.02 -28.28 -11.22
C ILE A 94 25.43 -29.07 -12.46
N ARG A 95 26.70 -29.49 -12.55
CA ARG A 95 27.21 -30.26 -13.69
C ARG A 95 26.62 -31.66 -13.78
N LYS A 96 26.14 -32.24 -12.67
CA LYS A 96 25.67 -33.63 -12.61
C LYS A 96 24.16 -33.79 -12.70
N SER A 97 23.36 -32.76 -12.39
CA SER A 97 21.89 -32.91 -12.30
C SER A 97 21.13 -31.73 -12.91
N GLN A 98 20.31 -32.02 -13.92
CA GLN A 98 19.41 -31.04 -14.53
C GLN A 98 18.32 -30.56 -13.55
N ASN A 99 17.91 -31.40 -12.60
CA ASN A 99 16.95 -31.00 -11.56
C ASN A 99 17.57 -29.96 -10.62
N ILE A 100 18.85 -30.11 -10.26
CA ILE A 100 19.57 -29.10 -9.48
C ILE A 100 19.69 -27.79 -10.27
N GLN A 101 20.07 -27.86 -11.56
CA GLN A 101 20.13 -26.67 -12.42
C GLN A 101 18.81 -25.89 -12.38
N LYS A 102 17.67 -26.58 -12.58
CA LYS A 102 16.33 -25.97 -12.52
C LYS A 102 16.03 -25.40 -11.13
N ALA A 103 16.43 -26.09 -10.06
CA ALA A 103 16.19 -25.65 -8.69
C ALA A 103 16.98 -24.38 -8.36
N VAL A 104 18.28 -24.33 -8.69
CA VAL A 104 19.13 -23.14 -8.50
C VAL A 104 18.64 -21.96 -9.35
N THR A 105 18.24 -22.20 -10.60
CA THR A 105 17.65 -21.16 -11.44
C THR A 105 16.35 -20.60 -10.84
N LYS A 106 15.52 -21.44 -10.22
CA LYS A 106 14.25 -21.04 -9.59
C LYS A 106 14.42 -20.46 -8.18
N SER A 107 15.59 -20.58 -7.55
CA SER A 107 15.80 -20.11 -6.18
C SER A 107 16.04 -18.61 -6.06
N GLY A 108 16.02 -17.87 -7.19
CA GLY A 108 16.40 -16.46 -7.23
C GLY A 108 17.92 -16.23 -7.22
N PHE A 109 18.72 -17.25 -7.57
CA PHE A 109 20.18 -17.17 -7.57
C PHE A 109 20.70 -16.06 -8.49
N ALA A 110 20.10 -15.86 -9.66
CA ALA A 110 20.54 -14.86 -10.63
C ALA A 110 20.33 -13.42 -10.09
N GLU A 111 19.20 -13.17 -9.43
CA GLU A 111 18.91 -11.91 -8.76
C GLU A 111 19.87 -11.69 -7.60
N MET A 112 20.06 -12.69 -6.74
CA MET A 112 21.03 -12.62 -5.64
C MET A 112 22.44 -12.29 -6.15
N ALA A 113 22.89 -12.98 -7.19
CA ALA A 113 24.20 -12.76 -7.80
C ALA A 113 24.33 -11.35 -8.37
N SER A 114 23.27 -10.80 -8.97
CA SER A 114 23.27 -9.43 -9.49
C SER A 114 23.59 -8.40 -8.41
N PHE A 115 23.06 -8.57 -7.18
CA PHE A 115 23.37 -7.69 -6.05
C PHE A 115 24.75 -7.97 -5.46
N ALA A 116 25.08 -9.24 -5.21
CA ALA A 116 26.33 -9.63 -4.56
C ALA A 116 27.57 -9.26 -5.39
N LEU A 117 27.49 -9.30 -6.72
CA LEU A 117 28.60 -8.98 -7.62
C LEU A 117 28.96 -7.49 -7.63
N ILE A 118 28.05 -6.59 -7.25
CA ILE A 118 28.29 -5.14 -7.21
C ILE A 118 28.29 -4.56 -5.79
N GLU A 119 28.16 -5.42 -4.78
CA GLU A 119 28.13 -5.03 -3.38
C GLU A 119 29.46 -4.38 -2.99
N GLU A 120 29.38 -3.18 -2.42
CA GLU A 120 30.56 -2.42 -2.02
C GLU A 120 31.28 -3.13 -0.87
N GLY A 121 32.59 -3.35 -1.03
CA GLY A 121 33.38 -4.10 -0.06
C GLY A 121 33.18 -5.62 -0.09
N ALA A 122 32.51 -6.16 -1.12
CA ALA A 122 32.47 -7.61 -1.35
C ALA A 122 33.89 -8.17 -1.55
N PRO A 123 34.27 -9.25 -0.84
CA PRO A 123 35.53 -9.91 -1.08
C PRO A 123 35.66 -10.45 -2.51
N GLN A 124 36.86 -10.36 -3.10
CA GLN A 124 37.10 -10.79 -4.47
C GLN A 124 36.80 -12.28 -4.68
N HIS A 125 37.13 -13.14 -3.71
CA HIS A 125 36.85 -14.57 -3.77
C HIS A 125 35.36 -14.88 -3.90
N VAL A 126 34.50 -14.14 -3.20
CA VAL A 126 33.03 -14.27 -3.30
C VAL A 126 32.56 -13.95 -4.72
N GLN A 127 33.04 -12.84 -5.29
CA GLN A 127 32.67 -12.45 -6.66
C GLN A 127 33.12 -13.49 -7.68
N THR A 128 34.37 -13.96 -7.56
CA THR A 128 34.94 -15.02 -8.40
C THR A 128 34.13 -16.31 -8.32
N ASN A 129 33.77 -16.75 -7.11
CA ASN A 129 33.02 -17.98 -6.86
C ASN A 129 31.58 -17.90 -7.40
N ILE A 130 30.90 -16.77 -7.23
CA ILE A 130 29.59 -16.54 -7.84
C ILE A 130 29.67 -16.65 -9.37
N LEU A 131 30.68 -16.03 -9.99
CA LEU A 131 30.87 -16.11 -11.45
C LEU A 131 31.18 -17.53 -11.93
N ILE A 132 31.91 -18.33 -11.15
CA ILE A 132 32.14 -19.76 -11.45
C ILE A 132 30.82 -20.52 -11.47
N VAL A 133 29.97 -20.36 -10.45
CA VAL A 133 28.66 -21.03 -10.38
C VAL A 133 27.75 -20.60 -11.53
N ILE A 134 27.74 -19.31 -11.90
CA ILE A 134 26.99 -18.82 -13.07
C ILE A 134 27.48 -19.49 -14.35
N LEU A 135 28.81 -19.55 -14.55
CA LEU A 135 29.40 -20.16 -15.73
C LEU A 135 29.06 -21.66 -15.81
N ASP A 136 29.08 -22.37 -14.68
CA ASP A 136 28.69 -23.77 -14.61
C ASP A 136 27.20 -23.97 -14.94
N LEU A 137 26.31 -23.11 -14.47
CA LEU A 137 24.89 -23.16 -14.84
C LEU A 137 24.70 -23.01 -16.35
N ILE A 138 25.36 -22.00 -16.95
CA ILE A 138 25.22 -21.69 -18.38
C ILE A 138 25.79 -22.82 -19.26
N THR A 139 26.95 -23.36 -18.87
CA THR A 139 27.64 -24.43 -19.62
C THR A 139 26.99 -25.80 -19.42
N SER A 140 26.32 -26.03 -18.29
CA SER A 140 25.63 -27.29 -17.98
C SER A 140 24.20 -27.36 -18.54
N GLY A 141 23.72 -26.32 -19.23
CA GLY A 141 22.42 -26.34 -19.93
C GLY A 141 21.24 -25.80 -19.13
N ALA A 142 21.47 -25.00 -18.07
CA ALA A 142 20.40 -24.29 -17.38
C ALA A 142 19.68 -23.29 -18.32
N ASP A 143 18.47 -22.84 -17.94
CA ASP A 143 17.73 -21.85 -18.71
C ASP A 143 18.46 -20.49 -18.67
N ILE A 144 19.24 -20.22 -19.71
CA ILE A 144 20.05 -19.00 -19.84
C ILE A 144 19.22 -17.72 -19.84
N ARG A 145 17.90 -17.78 -20.13
CA ARG A 145 17.05 -16.58 -20.19
C ARG A 145 16.91 -15.94 -18.82
N THR A 146 16.88 -16.74 -17.76
CA THR A 146 16.83 -16.24 -16.39
C THR A 146 18.12 -15.51 -16.00
N MET A 147 19.23 -15.78 -16.70
CA MET A 147 20.53 -15.13 -16.46
C MET A 147 20.64 -13.76 -17.15
N GLY A 148 19.65 -13.35 -17.95
CA GLY A 148 19.65 -12.05 -18.61
C GLY A 148 19.69 -10.87 -17.64
N VAL A 149 19.17 -11.03 -16.42
CA VAL A 149 19.23 -10.03 -15.33
C VAL A 149 20.66 -9.65 -14.95
N LEU A 150 21.64 -10.52 -15.23
CA LEU A 150 23.05 -10.28 -14.91
C LEU A 150 23.74 -9.32 -15.89
N LEU A 151 23.18 -9.08 -17.08
CA LEU A 151 23.87 -8.36 -18.15
C LEU A 151 24.34 -6.94 -17.77
N PRO A 152 23.53 -6.10 -17.10
CA PRO A 152 23.99 -4.78 -16.66
C PRO A 152 25.17 -4.86 -15.66
N VAL A 153 25.15 -5.87 -14.79
CA VAL A 153 26.20 -6.08 -13.78
C VAL A 153 27.48 -6.59 -14.42
N LEU A 154 27.37 -7.54 -15.36
CA LEU A 154 28.50 -8.05 -16.13
C LEU A 154 29.16 -6.93 -16.95
N GLU A 155 28.38 -6.06 -17.58
CA GLU A 155 28.91 -4.89 -18.30
C GLU A 155 29.73 -3.99 -17.38
N LYS A 156 29.25 -3.72 -16.15
CA LYS A 156 30.00 -2.95 -15.15
C LYS A 156 31.31 -3.63 -14.75
N LEU A 157 31.30 -4.95 -14.51
CA LEU A 157 32.50 -5.70 -14.13
C LEU A 157 33.52 -5.77 -15.26
N VAL A 158 33.08 -5.83 -16.52
CA VAL A 158 33.98 -5.82 -17.69
C VAL A 158 34.71 -4.49 -17.85
N GLN A 159 34.13 -3.38 -17.38
CA GLN A 159 34.76 -2.05 -17.41
C GLN A 159 35.69 -1.79 -16.21
N GLU A 160 35.81 -2.72 -15.28
CA GLU A 160 36.71 -2.61 -14.12
C GLU A 160 38.18 -2.58 -14.56
N LYS A 161 38.96 -1.65 -14.01
CA LYS A 161 40.37 -1.40 -14.38
C LYS A 161 41.35 -1.81 -13.29
N ASP A 162 40.85 -2.22 -12.13
CA ASP A 162 41.66 -2.75 -11.04
C ASP A 162 42.37 -4.05 -11.48
N SER A 163 43.71 -4.04 -11.46
CA SER A 163 44.52 -5.20 -11.85
C SER A 163 44.32 -6.40 -10.92
N GLN A 164 43.94 -6.17 -9.66
CA GLN A 164 43.66 -7.25 -8.71
C GLN A 164 42.35 -7.98 -9.05
N LYS A 165 41.47 -7.37 -9.84
CA LYS A 165 40.18 -7.95 -10.26
C LYS A 165 40.19 -8.53 -11.67
N GLN A 166 41.38 -8.73 -12.27
CA GLN A 166 41.50 -9.21 -13.64
C GLN A 166 40.79 -10.56 -13.88
N GLU A 167 40.83 -11.48 -12.92
CA GLU A 167 40.11 -12.75 -13.01
C GLU A 167 38.59 -12.55 -13.08
N ILE A 168 38.05 -11.66 -12.24
CA ILE A 168 36.62 -11.31 -12.21
C ILE A 168 36.21 -10.70 -13.56
N THR A 169 36.99 -9.74 -14.08
CA THR A 169 36.79 -9.12 -15.40
C THR A 169 36.78 -10.17 -16.52
N MET A 170 37.73 -11.11 -16.50
CA MET A 170 37.82 -12.17 -17.50
C MET A 170 36.59 -13.10 -17.46
N LYS A 171 36.19 -13.58 -16.28
CA LYS A 171 35.02 -14.45 -16.15
C LYS A 171 33.72 -13.71 -16.52
N ALA A 172 33.57 -12.46 -16.10
CA ALA A 172 32.43 -11.63 -16.47
C ALA A 172 32.32 -11.45 -17.98
N SER A 173 33.45 -11.20 -18.66
CA SER A 173 33.52 -11.09 -20.13
C SER A 173 33.13 -12.39 -20.84
N ILE A 174 33.60 -13.55 -20.34
CA ILE A 174 33.21 -14.87 -20.87
C ILE A 174 31.70 -15.06 -20.75
N ILE A 175 31.13 -14.82 -19.58
CA ILE A 175 29.69 -14.98 -19.33
C ILE A 175 28.88 -14.03 -20.22
N GLN A 176 29.25 -12.75 -20.29
CA GLN A 176 28.60 -11.75 -21.14
C GLN A 176 28.62 -12.17 -22.62
N THR A 177 29.75 -12.70 -23.09
CA THR A 177 29.90 -13.20 -24.47
C THR A 177 28.98 -14.40 -24.72
N ILE A 178 28.90 -15.35 -23.79
CA ILE A 178 28.02 -16.51 -23.93
C ILE A 178 26.55 -16.09 -23.96
N LEU A 179 26.13 -15.19 -23.07
CA LEU A 179 24.74 -14.71 -23.03
C LEU A 179 24.37 -13.96 -24.32
N THR A 180 25.22 -13.03 -24.75
CA THR A 180 25.00 -12.24 -25.96
C THR A 180 24.98 -13.09 -27.22
N SER A 181 25.91 -14.06 -27.35
CA SER A 181 25.97 -14.98 -28.50
C SER A 181 24.75 -15.89 -28.60
N LYS A 182 24.08 -16.18 -27.47
CA LYS A 182 22.81 -16.92 -27.44
C LYS A 182 21.57 -16.02 -27.60
N GLY A 183 21.75 -14.77 -27.99
CA GLY A 183 20.66 -13.81 -28.22
C GLY A 183 20.03 -13.25 -26.94
N ILE A 184 20.65 -13.47 -25.78
CA ILE A 184 20.24 -12.80 -24.54
C ILE A 184 20.89 -11.41 -24.57
N THR A 185 20.19 -10.44 -25.14
CA THR A 185 20.65 -9.06 -25.21
C THR A 185 20.21 -8.30 -23.97
N GLY A 186 21.15 -7.67 -23.27
CA GLY A 186 20.97 -7.02 -21.96
C GLY A 186 20.21 -5.69 -22.00
N TYR A 187 19.45 -5.49 -23.06
CA TYR A 187 18.71 -4.28 -23.31
C TYR A 187 17.30 -4.69 -23.74
N SER A 188 16.30 -4.36 -22.92
CA SER A 188 15.13 -3.66 -23.47
C SER A 188 15.69 -2.67 -24.47
N THR A 189 15.36 -2.84 -25.74
CA THR A 189 16.11 -2.23 -26.85
C THR A 189 16.42 -0.76 -26.55
N SER A 190 17.60 -0.27 -26.90
CA SER A 190 17.94 1.17 -26.79
C SER A 190 16.81 2.07 -27.35
N SER A 191 16.08 1.57 -28.35
CA SER A 191 14.82 2.13 -28.87
C SER A 191 13.72 2.27 -27.80
N GLU A 192 13.40 1.21 -27.05
CA GLU A 192 12.38 1.23 -25.99
C GLU A 192 12.76 2.18 -24.84
N ILE A 193 14.03 2.21 -24.42
CA ILE A 193 14.49 3.13 -23.36
C ILE A 193 14.46 4.59 -23.85
N GLN A 194 14.81 4.83 -25.12
CA GLN A 194 14.74 6.16 -25.73
C GLN A 194 13.27 6.62 -25.92
N GLU A 195 12.37 5.72 -26.31
CA GLU A 195 10.93 5.98 -26.38
C GLU A 195 10.34 6.24 -24.99
N LEU A 196 10.73 5.46 -23.98
CA LEU A 196 10.32 5.68 -22.60
C LEU A 196 10.83 7.03 -22.08
N LYS A 197 12.08 7.42 -22.39
CA LYS A 197 12.60 8.76 -22.05
C LYS A 197 11.80 9.87 -22.73
N LYS A 198 11.49 9.72 -24.02
CA LYS A 198 10.68 10.70 -24.77
C LYS A 198 9.26 10.82 -24.18
N LYS A 199 8.64 9.68 -23.87
CA LYS A 199 7.31 9.62 -23.23
C LYS A 199 7.32 10.21 -21.82
N ASN A 200 8.39 10.03 -21.08
CA ASN A 200 8.55 10.59 -19.74
C ASN A 200 8.74 12.12 -19.79
N GLU A 201 9.51 12.64 -20.76
CA GLU A 201 9.63 14.08 -20.99
C GLU A 201 8.29 14.70 -21.42
N GLU A 202 7.55 14.05 -22.30
CA GLU A 202 6.22 14.49 -22.73
C GLU A 202 5.21 14.47 -21.58
N SER A 203 5.20 13.41 -20.77
CA SER A 203 4.38 13.32 -19.57
C SER A 203 4.72 14.42 -18.55
N LYS A 204 6.00 14.79 -18.43
CA LYS A 204 6.43 15.88 -17.55
C LYS A 204 5.89 17.23 -18.04
N ARG A 205 5.93 17.49 -19.35
CA ARG A 205 5.35 18.71 -19.95
C ARG A 205 3.84 18.78 -19.73
N HIS A 206 3.12 17.69 -19.93
CA HIS A 206 1.68 17.63 -19.65
C HIS A 206 1.36 17.91 -18.18
N MET A 207 2.16 17.37 -17.25
CA MET A 207 1.97 17.61 -15.81
C MET A 207 2.22 19.08 -15.44
N GLU A 208 3.23 19.72 -16.01
CA GLU A 208 3.51 21.15 -15.80
C GLU A 208 2.39 22.04 -16.38
N GLU A 209 1.89 21.72 -17.58
CA GLU A 209 0.78 22.44 -18.19
C GLU A 209 -0.52 22.29 -17.39
N GLN A 210 -0.83 21.08 -16.92
CA GLN A 210 -2.01 20.83 -16.12
C GLN A 210 -1.94 21.50 -14.75
N LYS A 211 -0.73 21.64 -14.18
CA LYS A 211 -0.51 22.44 -12.98
C LYS A 211 -0.82 23.91 -13.21
N ARG A 212 -0.37 24.49 -14.33
CA ARG A 212 -0.67 25.89 -14.71
C ARG A 212 -2.18 26.10 -14.89
N LEU A 213 -2.86 25.18 -15.58
CA LEU A 213 -4.32 25.26 -15.77
C LEU A 213 -5.08 25.18 -14.43
N ASN A 214 -4.63 24.31 -13.52
CA ASN A 214 -5.22 24.22 -12.18
C ASN A 214 -5.03 25.50 -11.34
N GLU A 215 -3.89 26.19 -11.50
CA GLU A 215 -3.65 27.48 -10.84
C GLU A 215 -4.58 28.57 -11.40
N GLU A 216 -4.78 28.62 -12.72
CA GLU A 216 -5.73 29.53 -13.37
C GLU A 216 -7.18 29.26 -12.93
N GLN A 217 -7.60 27.99 -12.88
CA GLN A 217 -8.93 27.61 -12.41
C GLN A 217 -9.16 27.99 -10.94
N LYS A 218 -8.15 27.83 -10.07
CA LYS A 218 -8.24 28.28 -8.67
C LYS A 218 -8.47 29.78 -8.58
N GLN A 219 -7.79 30.57 -9.42
CA GLN A 219 -7.99 32.01 -9.44
C GLN A 219 -9.41 32.38 -9.88
N GLN A 220 -9.93 31.72 -10.92
CA GLN A 220 -11.32 31.94 -11.37
C GLN A 220 -12.36 31.61 -10.29
N ILE A 221 -12.13 30.57 -9.49
CA ILE A 221 -13.02 30.21 -8.37
C ILE A 221 -13.03 31.34 -7.33
N ILE A 222 -11.86 31.85 -6.95
CA ILE A 222 -11.75 32.96 -5.98
C ILE A 222 -12.49 34.20 -6.48
N ASP A 223 -12.33 34.54 -7.76
CA ASP A 223 -12.98 35.71 -8.36
C ASP A 223 -14.51 35.55 -8.39
N LEU A 224 -15.01 34.35 -8.68
CA LEU A 224 -16.45 34.03 -8.65
C LEU A 224 -17.02 34.05 -7.23
N GLU A 225 -16.30 33.53 -6.25
CA GLU A 225 -16.72 33.58 -4.83
C GLU A 225 -16.85 35.04 -4.36
N HIS A 226 -15.93 35.91 -4.75
CA HIS A 226 -16.02 37.34 -4.45
C HIS A 226 -17.26 37.98 -5.08
N GLN A 227 -17.51 37.73 -6.36
CA GLN A 227 -18.72 38.23 -7.04
C GLN A 227 -20.00 37.72 -6.38
N PHE A 228 -20.01 36.47 -5.91
CA PHE A 228 -21.15 35.90 -5.21
C PHE A 228 -21.39 36.58 -3.85
N GLU A 229 -20.31 36.88 -3.11
CA GLU A 229 -20.42 37.60 -1.82
C GLU A 229 -20.92 39.03 -2.01
N GLU A 230 -20.46 39.73 -3.05
CA GLU A 230 -20.95 41.07 -3.41
C GLU A 230 -22.41 41.06 -3.88
N ALA A 231 -22.84 39.99 -4.57
CA ALA A 231 -24.20 39.82 -5.07
C ALA A 231 -25.19 39.34 -4.00
N LYS A 232 -24.74 38.93 -2.80
CA LYS A 232 -25.65 38.57 -1.71
C LYS A 232 -26.53 39.78 -1.37
N PRO A 233 -27.86 39.66 -1.43
CA PRO A 233 -28.74 40.71 -0.98
C PRO A 233 -28.42 40.99 0.49
N LYS A 234 -28.15 42.26 0.83
CA LYS A 234 -28.04 42.69 2.22
C LYS A 234 -29.33 42.26 2.92
N THR A 235 -29.23 41.29 3.83
CA THR A 235 -30.34 40.84 4.67
C THR A 235 -30.73 41.99 5.58
N GLY A 236 -31.64 42.84 5.11
CA GLY A 236 -32.27 43.84 5.95
C GLY A 236 -33.34 43.17 6.81
N ASP A 237 -33.42 43.55 8.08
CA ASP A 237 -34.50 43.13 8.95
C ASP A 237 -35.84 43.53 8.34
N VAL A 238 -36.75 42.57 8.18
CA VAL A 238 -38.11 42.83 7.72
C VAL A 238 -38.92 43.32 8.91
N ALA A 239 -39.31 44.60 8.90
CA ALA A 239 -40.17 45.16 9.92
C ALA A 239 -41.47 44.36 10.02
N PHE A 240 -41.80 43.87 11.22
CA PHE A 240 -43.02 43.11 11.47
C PHE A 240 -44.03 43.91 12.28
N SER A 241 -45.30 43.53 12.19
CA SER A 241 -46.35 44.07 13.06
C SER A 241 -47.31 42.98 13.50
N ILE A 242 -47.81 43.10 14.72
CA ILE A 242 -48.80 42.21 15.31
C ILE A 242 -50.13 42.96 15.31
N ASN A 243 -51.17 42.34 14.75
CA ASN A 243 -52.50 42.90 14.76
C ASN A 243 -53.37 42.10 15.75
N VAL A 244 -53.66 42.69 16.90
CA VAL A 244 -54.51 42.09 17.94
C VAL A 244 -55.81 42.89 18.11
N PRO A 245 -56.97 42.25 18.33
CA PRO A 245 -58.22 42.93 18.65
C PRO A 245 -58.11 43.79 19.91
N THR A 246 -58.67 45.01 19.86
CA THR A 246 -58.72 45.95 20.99
C THR A 246 -59.43 45.33 22.20
N GLY A 247 -58.91 45.59 23.41
CA GLY A 247 -59.51 45.16 24.68
C GLY A 247 -59.17 43.74 25.15
N SER A 248 -58.55 42.92 24.30
CA SER A 248 -58.15 41.55 24.66
C SER A 248 -56.74 41.44 25.27
N TYR A 249 -55.99 42.55 25.26
CA TYR A 249 -54.64 42.64 25.79
C TYR A 249 -54.42 44.00 26.44
N THR A 250 -53.52 44.04 27.41
CA THR A 250 -52.84 45.26 27.83
C THR A 250 -51.45 45.29 27.21
N LYS A 251 -51.04 46.48 26.75
CA LYS A 251 -49.70 46.75 26.21
C LYS A 251 -49.14 47.96 26.95
N LYS A 252 -47.90 47.88 27.41
CA LYS A 252 -47.20 49.05 27.95
C LYS A 252 -46.67 49.91 26.82
N ASP A 253 -46.79 51.23 26.94
CA ASP A 253 -46.25 52.16 25.96
C ASP A 253 -44.73 51.95 25.80
N GLY A 254 -44.27 51.85 24.56
CA GLY A 254 -42.86 51.61 24.23
C GLY A 254 -42.39 50.15 24.33
N GLU A 255 -43.23 49.21 24.77
CA GLU A 255 -42.88 47.78 24.83
C GLU A 255 -43.58 46.95 23.74
N TYR A 256 -42.94 45.85 23.32
CA TYR A 256 -43.55 44.84 22.45
C TYR A 256 -44.23 43.70 23.23
N THR A 257 -44.37 43.86 24.54
CA THR A 257 -45.00 42.89 25.42
C THR A 257 -46.52 43.07 25.42
N TYR A 258 -47.25 42.03 25.02
CA TYR A 258 -48.71 41.97 25.09
C TYR A 258 -49.12 41.01 26.20
N THR A 259 -49.92 41.50 27.16
CA THR A 259 -50.43 40.67 28.26
C THR A 259 -51.92 40.41 28.03
N SER A 260 -52.33 39.15 27.96
CA SER A 260 -53.75 38.80 27.80
C SER A 260 -54.57 39.26 29.00
N THR A 261 -55.76 39.81 28.76
CA THR A 261 -56.70 40.21 29.83
C THR A 261 -57.63 39.08 30.28
N ALA A 262 -57.62 37.94 29.60
CA ALA A 262 -58.49 36.80 29.89
C ALA A 262 -57.75 35.46 29.70
N ALA A 263 -58.13 34.46 30.49
CA ALA A 263 -57.64 33.09 30.38
C ALA A 263 -58.36 32.34 29.24
N GLN A 264 -57.84 32.45 28.02
CA GLN A 264 -58.35 31.78 26.83
C GLN A 264 -57.27 31.65 25.77
N PHE A 265 -57.47 30.78 24.77
CA PHE A 265 -56.57 30.70 23.63
C PHE A 265 -56.53 32.00 22.84
N LYS A 266 -55.32 32.39 22.47
CA LYS A 266 -55.01 33.63 21.77
C LYS A 266 -54.23 33.30 20.50
N VAL A 267 -54.82 33.58 19.34
CA VAL A 267 -54.19 33.37 18.04
C VAL A 267 -54.19 34.70 17.30
N PHE A 268 -53.02 35.14 16.83
CA PHE A 268 -52.89 36.38 16.06
C PHE A 268 -51.82 36.23 14.98
N PRO A 269 -52.05 36.79 13.78
CA PRO A 269 -51.07 36.77 12.70
C PRO A 269 -50.00 37.86 12.91
N ILE A 270 -48.80 37.58 12.40
CA ILE A 270 -47.70 38.54 12.28
C ILE A 270 -47.57 38.94 10.81
N LYS A 271 -47.48 40.25 10.55
CA LYS A 271 -47.24 40.82 9.22
C LYS A 271 -45.74 41.04 9.01
N PRO A 272 -45.23 41.05 7.75
CA PRO A 272 -45.98 40.95 6.50
C PRO A 272 -46.43 39.52 6.15
N VAL A 273 -47.35 39.41 5.19
CA VAL A 273 -47.68 38.12 4.58
C VAL A 273 -46.48 37.67 3.75
N ILE A 274 -46.05 36.43 3.95
CA ILE A 274 -44.98 35.81 3.17
C ILE A 274 -45.61 35.24 1.89
N THR A 275 -45.19 35.73 0.73
CA THR A 275 -45.68 35.28 -0.58
C THR A 275 -44.66 34.43 -1.33
N GLU A 276 -43.37 34.78 -1.26
CA GLU A 276 -42.28 34.11 -1.99
C GLU A 276 -40.97 34.19 -1.20
N GLY A 277 -40.10 33.18 -1.32
CA GLY A 277 -38.77 33.17 -0.71
C GLY A 277 -38.67 32.41 0.62
N ILE A 278 -37.50 32.52 1.26
CA ILE A 278 -37.19 31.86 2.54
C ILE A 278 -37.04 32.94 3.62
N TYR A 279 -37.82 32.81 4.69
CA TYR A 279 -37.78 33.74 5.82
C TYR A 279 -37.30 33.02 7.07
N LYS A 280 -36.48 33.72 7.87
CA LYS A 280 -36.13 33.32 9.22
C LYS A 280 -36.88 34.22 10.19
N CYS A 281 -37.61 33.62 11.12
CA CYS A 281 -38.26 34.34 12.20
C CYS A 281 -37.75 33.81 13.53
N GLU A 282 -37.22 34.69 14.38
CA GLU A 282 -36.71 34.34 15.70
C GLU A 282 -37.66 34.87 16.77
N PHE A 283 -38.08 33.99 17.68
CA PHE A 283 -38.99 34.32 18.77
C PHE A 283 -38.31 34.11 20.12
N LYS A 284 -38.56 35.02 21.07
CA LYS A 284 -38.14 34.89 22.47
C LYS A 284 -39.35 35.10 23.37
N GLY A 285 -39.65 34.12 24.22
CA GLY A 285 -40.81 34.14 25.11
C GLY A 285 -40.76 33.03 26.14
N THR A 286 -41.70 33.04 27.09
CA THR A 286 -41.82 32.01 28.14
C THR A 286 -42.73 30.88 27.63
N PHE A 287 -42.16 29.92 26.90
CA PHE A 287 -42.89 28.82 26.23
C PHE A 287 -43.14 27.59 27.13
N ASN A 288 -43.57 27.80 28.38
CA ASN A 288 -43.66 26.73 29.38
C ASN A 288 -45.08 26.27 29.68
N THR A 289 -46.08 26.66 28.88
CA THR A 289 -47.49 26.36 29.20
C THR A 289 -48.00 25.07 28.56
N GLY A 290 -47.21 24.43 27.68
CA GLY A 290 -47.67 23.28 26.89
C GLY A 290 -48.75 23.65 25.86
N CYS A 291 -49.08 24.92 25.71
CA CYS A 291 -50.11 25.44 24.80
C CYS A 291 -49.57 26.52 23.86
N ASP A 292 -48.26 26.70 23.82
CA ASP A 292 -47.61 27.75 23.02
C ASP A 292 -47.27 27.21 21.62
N TRP A 293 -47.96 27.70 20.59
CA TRP A 293 -47.80 27.23 19.21
C TRP A 293 -47.32 28.37 18.31
N ILE A 294 -46.35 28.09 17.46
CA ILE A 294 -45.84 29.02 16.43
C ILE A 294 -46.01 28.35 15.08
N GLY A 295 -46.42 29.09 14.06
CA GLY A 295 -46.70 28.47 12.77
C GLY A 295 -46.96 29.46 11.65
N VAL A 296 -47.39 28.92 10.52
CA VAL A 296 -47.86 29.66 9.36
C VAL A 296 -49.33 29.31 9.11
N MET A 297 -50.09 30.27 8.62
CA MET A 297 -51.50 30.11 8.26
C MET A 297 -51.75 30.82 6.94
N LYS A 298 -52.76 30.38 6.18
CA LYS A 298 -53.13 31.06 4.94
C LYS A 298 -53.49 32.52 5.22
N ALA A 299 -53.05 33.42 4.34
CA ALA A 299 -53.32 34.84 4.46
C ALA A 299 -54.83 35.11 4.52
N GLY A 300 -55.26 35.97 5.45
CA GLY A 300 -56.68 36.29 5.65
C GLY A 300 -57.48 35.24 6.42
N HIS A 301 -56.91 34.09 6.75
CA HIS A 301 -57.53 33.15 7.68
C HIS A 301 -57.66 33.79 9.07
N VAL A 302 -58.75 33.55 9.79
CA VAL A 302 -59.00 34.14 11.11
C VAL A 302 -59.42 33.04 12.08
N ILE A 303 -58.69 32.92 13.19
CA ILE A 303 -59.01 32.01 14.29
C ILE A 303 -59.49 32.87 15.46
N PRO A 304 -60.76 32.75 15.89
CA PRO A 304 -61.29 33.57 16.96
C PRO A 304 -60.65 33.22 18.31
N PHE A 305 -60.63 34.18 19.22
CA PHE A 305 -60.19 33.92 20.60
C PHE A 305 -61.07 32.88 21.29
N GLY A 306 -60.45 32.06 22.13
CA GLY A 306 -61.06 30.87 22.71
C GLY A 306 -60.98 29.63 21.82
N SER A 307 -60.60 29.78 20.54
CA SER A 307 -60.27 28.66 19.63
C SER A 307 -58.76 28.58 19.38
N HIS A 308 -58.29 27.48 18.78
CA HIS A 308 -56.87 27.28 18.48
C HIS A 308 -56.63 26.65 17.10
N ALA A 309 -55.41 26.81 16.56
CA ALA A 309 -55.07 26.40 15.19
C ALA A 309 -55.26 24.90 14.91
N ASN A 310 -55.15 24.03 15.92
CA ASN A 310 -55.39 22.59 15.80
C ASN A 310 -56.88 22.18 15.81
N GLN A 311 -57.81 23.13 15.96
CA GLN A 311 -59.23 22.82 16.07
C GLN A 311 -59.87 22.85 14.67
N HIS A 312 -60.77 21.92 14.37
CA HIS A 312 -61.60 22.01 13.16
C HIS A 312 -62.59 23.19 13.29
N PRO A 313 -62.78 24.04 12.26
CA PRO A 313 -62.32 23.93 10.87
C PRO A 313 -60.99 24.63 10.55
N TYR A 314 -60.28 25.16 11.56
CA TYR A 314 -59.10 26.01 11.39
C TYR A 314 -57.82 25.26 11.02
N ALA A 315 -57.73 23.99 11.42
CA ALA A 315 -56.53 23.17 11.21
C ALA A 315 -56.11 23.01 9.75
N LYS A 316 -57.06 22.96 8.81
CA LYS A 316 -56.79 22.75 7.37
C LYS A 316 -56.02 23.88 6.69
N ASP A 317 -56.04 25.07 7.29
CA ASP A 317 -55.42 26.28 6.72
C ASP A 317 -54.24 26.77 7.58
N SER A 318 -53.75 25.93 8.49
CA SER A 318 -52.69 26.22 9.45
C SER A 318 -51.64 25.10 9.50
N MET A 319 -50.37 25.47 9.65
CA MET A 319 -49.27 24.57 9.97
C MET A 319 -48.53 25.13 11.17
N PHE A 320 -48.31 24.32 12.21
CA PHE A 320 -47.71 24.82 13.45
C PHE A 320 -46.69 23.84 14.03
N PHE A 321 -45.75 24.43 14.75
CA PHE A 321 -44.69 23.80 15.51
C PHE A 321 -45.14 23.73 16.97
N TYR A 322 -45.08 22.53 17.54
CA TYR A 322 -45.41 22.26 18.94
C TYR A 322 -44.37 21.30 19.53
N ASN A 323 -43.71 21.70 20.62
CA ASN A 323 -42.77 20.86 21.36
C ASN A 323 -41.64 20.24 20.50
N GLY A 324 -41.19 20.97 19.47
CA GLY A 324 -40.15 20.50 18.54
C GLY A 324 -40.67 19.63 17.38
N TYR A 325 -41.98 19.35 17.31
CA TYR A 325 -42.61 18.62 16.22
C TYR A 325 -43.42 19.54 15.30
N ILE A 326 -43.46 19.20 14.01
CA ILE A 326 -44.31 19.86 13.01
C ILE A 326 -45.61 19.08 12.90
N ASN A 327 -46.75 19.76 13.09
CA ASN A 327 -48.07 19.20 12.82
C ASN A 327 -48.70 19.93 11.62
N TYR A 328 -49.19 19.16 10.65
CA TYR A 328 -49.94 19.66 9.50
C TYR A 328 -51.10 18.72 9.19
N TYR A 329 -52.25 19.28 8.84
CA TYR A 329 -53.44 18.54 8.46
C TYR A 329 -53.73 18.81 6.98
N PHE A 330 -53.81 17.75 6.18
CA PHE A 330 -54.34 17.81 4.82
C PHE A 330 -55.87 17.71 4.83
#